data_AF-A0A1Z9KDN4-F1
#
_entry.id   AF-A0A1Z9KDN4-F1
#
_cell.length_a   1.000
_cell.length_b   1.000
_cell.length_c   1.000
_cell.angle_alpha   90.00
_cell.angle_beta   90.00
_cell.angle_gamma   90.00
#
_symmetry.space_group_name_H-M   'P 1'
#
loop_
_entity.id
_entity.type
_entity.pdbx_description
1 polymer ?
#
loop_
_entity_poly.entity_id
_entity_poly.type
_entity_poly.pdbx_seq_one_letter_code
_entity_poly.pdbx_strand_id
1 'polypeptide(L)'
;MDEWHFGTAYELIADTVGDQPALICDGVTRTWSEYDDRSAKLAGFLVGQGLGVESKVGLYLHNSNEYMEAHHAAMKFRGCPINVNYRYQEDELVYLLNNADAEAVVFHSKYAERIDGIKDRLEK
;
A
#
# COMPACT_ATOMS: atom_id res chain seq x y z
N MET A 1 19.41 3.99 18.97
CA MET A 1 17.97 4.20 18.71
C MET A 1 17.83 3.85 17.26
N ASP A 2 17.40 2.63 16.96
CA ASP A 2 17.14 2.22 15.58
C ASP A 2 16.22 3.27 14.93
N GLU A 3 16.53 3.63 13.70
CA GLU A 3 16.02 4.84 13.04
C GLU A 3 14.49 4.83 13.00
N TRP A 4 13.84 5.71 13.78
CA TRP A 4 12.39 5.78 13.90
C TRP A 4 11.74 6.13 12.55
N HIS A 5 10.78 5.32 12.10
CA HIS A 5 9.94 5.60 10.93
C HIS A 5 8.50 5.10 11.12
N PHE A 6 7.58 5.51 10.24
CA PHE A 6 6.15 5.18 10.36
C PHE A 6 5.87 3.68 10.53
N GLY A 7 6.58 2.82 9.80
CA GLY A 7 6.50 1.35 9.96
C GLY A 7 6.75 0.91 11.41
N THR A 8 7.88 1.31 12.00
CA THR A 8 8.21 1.00 13.41
C THR A 8 7.21 1.58 14.42
N ALA A 9 6.58 2.72 14.11
CA ALA A 9 5.56 3.30 14.99
C ALA A 9 4.30 2.42 15.05
N TYR A 10 3.89 1.84 13.93
CA TYR A 10 2.72 0.94 13.88
C TYR A 10 3.03 -0.42 14.48
N GLU A 11 4.26 -0.94 14.27
CA GLU A 11 4.74 -2.16 14.93
C GLU A 11 4.71 -2.01 16.45
N LEU A 12 5.19 -0.88 16.99
CA LEU A 12 5.13 -0.60 18.42
C LEU A 12 3.69 -0.57 18.96
N ILE A 13 2.74 -0.04 18.18
CA ILE A 13 1.32 -0.06 18.57
C ILE A 13 0.81 -1.50 18.57
N ALA A 14 1.13 -2.29 17.55
CA ALA A 14 0.73 -3.70 17.47
C ALA A 14 1.31 -4.53 18.62
N ASP A 15 2.56 -4.30 19.01
CA ASP A 15 3.19 -4.95 20.16
C ASP A 15 2.53 -4.56 21.50
N THR A 16 2.01 -3.33 21.60
CA THR A 16 1.45 -2.80 22.85
C THR A 16 -0.03 -3.13 23.01
N VAL A 17 -0.81 -3.06 21.93
CA VAL A 17 -2.28 -3.17 21.95
C VAL A 17 -2.81 -4.11 20.86
N GLY A 18 -2.06 -5.18 20.57
CA GLY A 18 -2.31 -6.10 19.47
C GLY A 18 -3.75 -6.57 19.31
N ASP A 19 -4.43 -6.92 20.40
CA ASP A 19 -5.81 -7.42 20.40
C ASP A 19 -6.88 -6.33 20.17
N GLN A 20 -6.52 -5.04 20.20
CA GLN A 20 -7.46 -3.95 19.98
C GLN A 20 -7.81 -3.78 18.50
N PRO A 21 -9.03 -3.34 18.15
CA PRO A 21 -9.38 -3.01 16.77
C PRO A 21 -8.49 -1.91 16.19
N ALA A 22 -7.94 -2.16 15.00
CA ALA A 22 -7.16 -1.20 14.22
C ALA A 22 -7.93 -0.70 12.99
N LEU A 23 -8.53 -1.62 12.24
CA LEU A 23 -9.27 -1.31 11.02
C LEU A 23 -10.69 -1.88 11.11
N ILE A 24 -11.68 -1.09 10.70
CA ILE A 24 -13.08 -1.50 10.60
C ILE A 24 -13.63 -0.99 9.27
N CYS A 25 -13.96 -1.92 8.38
CA CYS A 25 -14.55 -1.60 7.08
C CYS A 25 -15.49 -2.73 6.65
N ASP A 26 -16.67 -2.38 6.12
CA ASP A 26 -17.67 -3.32 5.61
C ASP A 26 -18.00 -4.49 6.55
N GLY A 27 -18.10 -4.21 7.85
CA GLY A 27 -18.41 -5.20 8.89
C GLY A 27 -17.23 -6.12 9.25
N VAL A 28 -16.07 -5.96 8.62
CA VAL A 28 -14.85 -6.69 8.92
C VAL A 28 -13.95 -5.84 9.82
N THR A 29 -13.69 -6.37 11.02
CA THR A 29 -12.71 -5.79 11.94
C THR A 29 -11.37 -6.53 11.79
N ARG A 30 -10.28 -5.76 11.79
CA ARG A 30 -8.91 -6.25 11.97
C ARG A 30 -8.35 -5.69 13.26
N THR A 31 -7.75 -6.54 14.05
CA THR A 31 -6.95 -6.16 15.21
C THR A 31 -5.62 -5.53 14.77
N TRP A 32 -4.90 -4.87 15.67
CA TRP A 32 -3.58 -4.33 15.37
C TRP A 32 -2.58 -5.41 14.99
N SER A 33 -2.58 -6.57 15.66
CA SER A 33 -1.72 -7.69 15.28
C SER A 33 -2.03 -8.24 13.89
N GLU A 34 -3.32 -8.40 13.54
CA GLU A 34 -3.70 -8.86 12.20
C GLU A 34 -3.35 -7.84 11.11
N TYR A 35 -3.54 -6.55 11.38
CA TYR A 35 -3.16 -5.48 10.47
C TYR A 35 -1.65 -5.51 10.20
N ASP A 36 -0.84 -5.59 11.26
CA ASP A 36 0.62 -5.63 11.14
C ASP A 36 1.11 -6.86 10.38
N ASP A 37 0.61 -8.06 10.73
CA ASP A 37 0.96 -9.32 10.09
C ASP A 37 0.66 -9.33 8.59
N ARG A 38 -0.50 -8.81 8.20
CA ARG A 38 -0.92 -8.76 6.80
C ARG A 38 -0.08 -7.78 6.01
N SER A 39 0.17 -6.60 6.57
CA SER A 39 1.09 -5.62 5.99
C SER A 39 2.52 -6.13 5.89
N ALA A 40 3.01 -6.88 6.88
CA ALA A 40 4.35 -7.46 6.87
C ALA A 40 4.52 -8.51 5.75
N LYS A 41 3.50 -9.35 5.52
CA LYS A 41 3.50 -10.32 4.41
C LYS A 41 3.54 -9.62 3.05
N LEU A 42 2.73 -8.57 2.87
CA LEU A 42 2.73 -7.79 1.64
C LEU A 42 4.06 -7.03 1.45
N ALA A 43 4.61 -6.43 2.51
CA ALA A 43 5.91 -5.79 2.49
C ALA A 43 7.01 -6.76 2.06
N GLY A 44 7.04 -7.96 2.64
CA GLY A 44 7.99 -9.01 2.28
C GLY A 44 7.87 -9.43 0.82
N PHE A 45 6.65 -9.54 0.29
CA PHE A 45 6.44 -9.80 -1.14
C PHE A 45 7.01 -8.67 -2.01
N LEU A 46 6.67 -7.40 -1.71
CA LEU A 46 7.13 -6.24 -2.50
C LEU A 46 8.66 -6.09 -2.47
N VAL A 47 9.28 -6.30 -1.30
CA VAL A 47 10.74 -6.34 -1.16
C VAL A 47 11.34 -7.48 -1.99
N GLY A 48 10.69 -8.65 -2.00
CA GLY A 48 11.07 -9.77 -2.87
C GLY A 48 10.94 -9.48 -4.37
N GLN A 49 10.13 -8.49 -4.77
CA GLN A 49 10.06 -7.98 -6.14
C GLN A 49 11.07 -6.86 -6.44
N GLY A 50 11.91 -6.49 -5.48
CA GLY A 50 12.99 -5.51 -5.64
C GLY A 50 12.67 -4.11 -5.12
N LEU A 51 11.50 -3.88 -4.51
CA LEU A 51 11.19 -2.59 -3.87
C LEU A 51 11.98 -2.42 -2.58
N GLY A 52 12.31 -1.17 -2.25
CA GLY A 52 13.08 -0.84 -1.05
C GLY A 52 12.82 0.57 -0.55
N VAL A 53 13.80 1.09 0.19
CA VAL A 53 13.77 2.45 0.73
C VAL A 53 13.52 3.45 -0.41
N GLU A 54 12.60 4.39 -0.20
CA GLU A 54 12.16 5.39 -1.19
C GLU A 54 11.40 4.84 -2.41
N SER A 55 11.13 3.54 -2.50
CA SER A 55 10.28 3.01 -3.58
C SER A 55 8.85 3.50 -3.45
N LYS A 56 8.19 3.81 -4.59
CA LYS A 56 6.84 4.38 -4.60
C LYS A 56 5.82 3.33 -5.01
N VAL A 57 4.75 3.22 -4.23
CA VAL A 57 3.67 2.23 -4.44
C VAL A 57 2.34 2.95 -4.63
N GLY A 58 1.79 2.90 -5.85
CA GLY A 58 0.46 3.43 -6.16
C GLY A 58 -0.64 2.59 -5.52
N LEU A 59 -1.54 3.22 -4.78
CA LEU A 59 -2.67 2.58 -4.11
C LEU A 59 -3.97 2.97 -4.81
N TYR A 60 -4.38 2.15 -5.78
CA TYR A 60 -5.55 2.35 -6.63
C TYR A 60 -6.73 1.47 -6.19
N LEU A 61 -7.25 1.78 -5.00
CA LEU A 61 -8.26 0.98 -4.30
C LEU A 61 -9.40 1.86 -3.79
N HIS A 62 -10.49 1.22 -3.35
CA HIS A 62 -11.50 1.87 -2.52
C HIS A 62 -11.00 1.95 -1.08
N ASN A 63 -11.69 2.75 -0.28
CA ASN A 63 -11.58 2.67 1.17
C ASN A 63 -11.93 1.24 1.61
N SER A 64 -10.94 0.54 2.14
CA SER A 64 -10.99 -0.87 2.51
C SER A 64 -9.88 -1.16 3.51
N ASN A 65 -9.95 -2.30 4.19
CA ASN A 65 -8.86 -2.73 5.06
C ASN A 65 -7.58 -2.95 4.23
N GLU A 66 -7.72 -3.51 3.03
CA GLU A 66 -6.62 -3.79 2.09
C GLU A 66 -5.88 -2.52 1.64
N TYR A 67 -6.57 -1.38 1.52
CA TYR A 67 -5.92 -0.08 1.25
C TYR A 67 -4.93 0.28 2.37
N MET A 68 -5.37 0.18 3.63
CA MET A 68 -4.51 0.49 4.77
C MET A 68 -3.41 -0.56 4.92
N GLU A 69 -3.70 -1.85 4.67
CA GLU A 69 -2.73 -2.93 4.66
C GLU A 69 -1.59 -2.66 3.66
N ALA A 70 -1.91 -2.22 2.44
CA ALA A 70 -0.94 -1.86 1.41
C ALA A 70 -0.15 -0.57 1.74
N HIS A 71 -0.83 0.41 2.35
CA HIS A 71 -0.20 1.63 2.82
C HIS A 71 0.86 1.35 3.89
N HIS A 72 0.52 0.57 4.91
CA HIS A 72 1.48 0.18 5.95
C HIS A 72 2.58 -0.75 5.42
N ALA A 73 2.25 -1.65 4.48
CA ALA A 73 3.26 -2.48 3.82
C ALA A 73 4.38 -1.64 3.17
N ALA A 74 4.02 -0.54 2.47
CA ALA A 74 5.01 0.38 1.90
C ALA A 74 5.86 1.05 3.00
N MET A 75 5.24 1.49 4.09
CA MET A 75 5.93 2.15 5.20
C MET A 75 6.91 1.22 5.95
N LYS A 76 6.65 -0.08 5.99
CA LYS A 76 7.52 -1.08 6.64
C LYS A 76 8.92 -1.13 6.00
N PHE A 77 9.02 -1.03 4.68
CA PHE A 77 10.31 -0.98 3.99
C PHE A 77 10.78 0.45 3.68
N ARG A 78 10.18 1.46 4.33
CA ARG A 78 10.47 2.90 4.13
C ARG A 78 10.21 3.37 2.70
N GLY A 79 9.26 2.73 2.02
CA GLY A 79 8.69 3.19 0.76
C GLY A 79 7.67 4.30 0.97
N CYS A 80 7.21 4.87 -0.14
CA CYS A 80 6.22 5.94 -0.18
C CYS A 80 4.91 5.41 -0.79
N PRO A 81 3.83 5.24 0.00
CA PRO A 81 2.52 4.93 -0.56
C PRO A 81 1.93 6.17 -1.23
N ILE A 82 1.56 6.03 -2.51
CA ILE A 82 0.96 7.09 -3.32
C ILE A 82 -0.54 6.84 -3.38
N ASN A 83 -1.35 7.74 -2.80
CA ASN A 83 -2.80 7.65 -2.93
C ASN A 83 -3.22 7.90 -4.38
N VAL A 84 -3.98 6.96 -4.97
CA VAL A 84 -4.55 7.10 -6.31
C VAL A 84 -6.07 7.07 -6.21
N ASN A 85 -6.72 8.15 -6.62
CA ASN A 85 -8.18 8.23 -6.59
C ASN A 85 -8.78 7.21 -7.55
N TYR A 86 -9.62 6.30 -7.04
CA TYR A 86 -10.27 5.25 -7.84
C TYR A 86 -11.12 5.76 -9.02
N ARG A 87 -11.48 7.04 -9.02
CA ARG A 87 -12.24 7.70 -10.10
C ARG A 87 -11.38 8.10 -11.30
N TYR A 88 -10.06 8.15 -11.13
CA TYR A 88 -9.16 8.50 -12.22
C TYR A 88 -9.25 7.50 -13.36
N GLN A 89 -9.29 8.04 -14.56
CA GLN A 89 -9.29 7.33 -15.83
C GLN A 89 -7.88 7.27 -16.41
N GLU A 90 -7.72 6.61 -17.55
CA GLU A 90 -6.43 6.23 -18.11
C GLU A 90 -5.39 7.37 -18.18
N ASP A 91 -5.75 8.53 -18.75
CA ASP A 91 -4.80 9.63 -18.90
C ASP A 91 -4.39 10.25 -17.55
N GLU A 92 -5.33 10.34 -16.62
CA GLU A 92 -5.08 10.84 -15.25
C GLU A 92 -4.19 9.86 -14.48
N LEU A 93 -4.41 8.55 -14.65
CA LEU A 93 -3.59 7.51 -14.05
C LEU A 93 -2.17 7.52 -14.59
N VAL A 94 -2.00 7.60 -15.91
CA VAL A 94 -0.67 7.66 -16.54
C VAL A 94 0.08 8.90 -16.07
N TYR A 95 -0.57 10.06 -16.07
CA TYR A 95 0.05 11.29 -15.57
C TYR A 95 0.50 11.13 -14.11
N LEU A 96 -0.39 10.65 -13.22
CA LEU A 96 -0.08 10.54 -11.81
C LEU A 96 1.02 9.51 -11.52
N LEU A 97 0.93 8.31 -12.11
CA LEU A 97 1.84 7.21 -11.83
C LEU A 97 3.25 7.51 -12.36
N ASN A 98 3.37 8.12 -13.54
CA ASN A 98 4.67 8.57 -14.06
C ASN A 98 5.22 9.73 -13.22
N ASN A 99 4.41 10.74 -12.90
CA ASN A 99 4.86 11.87 -12.08
C ASN A 99 5.30 11.44 -10.67
N ALA A 100 4.75 10.35 -10.15
CA ALA A 100 5.10 9.81 -8.83
C ALA A 100 6.29 8.83 -8.86
N ASP A 101 6.84 8.50 -10.05
CA ASP A 101 7.80 7.42 -10.23
C ASP A 101 7.33 6.10 -9.58
N ALA A 102 6.04 5.75 -9.74
CA ALA A 102 5.44 4.57 -9.11
C ALA A 102 6.05 3.28 -9.68
N GLU A 103 6.69 2.48 -8.83
CA GLU A 103 7.35 1.22 -9.21
C GLU A 103 6.44 -0.01 -9.05
N ALA A 104 5.36 0.15 -8.30
CA ALA A 104 4.32 -0.86 -8.16
C ALA A 104 2.96 -0.21 -8.00
N VAL A 105 1.90 -0.93 -8.38
CA VAL A 105 0.51 -0.51 -8.16
C VAL A 105 -0.27 -1.64 -7.49
N VAL A 106 -0.86 -1.35 -6.33
CA VAL A 106 -1.85 -2.22 -5.69
C VAL A 106 -3.23 -1.71 -6.07
N PHE A 107 -4.04 -2.57 -6.69
CA PHE A 107 -5.36 -2.20 -7.20
C PHE A 107 -6.38 -3.31 -6.96
N HIS A 108 -7.67 -2.95 -6.87
CA HIS A 108 -8.73 -3.97 -6.84
C HIS A 108 -8.83 -4.66 -8.20
N SER A 109 -9.08 -5.97 -8.21
CA SER A 109 -9.21 -6.78 -9.43
C SER A 109 -10.17 -6.20 -10.48
N LYS A 110 -11.25 -5.51 -10.05
CA LYS A 110 -12.17 -4.81 -10.97
C LYS A 110 -11.54 -3.71 -11.82
N TYR A 111 -10.33 -3.27 -11.49
CA TYR A 111 -9.56 -2.28 -12.23
C TYR A 111 -8.48 -2.91 -13.12
N ALA A 112 -8.41 -4.24 -13.21
CA ALA A 112 -7.40 -4.93 -13.99
C ALA A 112 -7.38 -4.50 -15.46
N GLU A 113 -8.54 -4.41 -16.11
CA GLU A 113 -8.62 -3.96 -17.52
C GLU A 113 -8.08 -2.54 -17.71
N ARG A 114 -8.33 -1.64 -16.74
CA ARG A 114 -7.84 -0.26 -16.79
C ARG A 114 -6.33 -0.19 -16.59
N ILE A 115 -5.78 -0.97 -15.67
CA ILE A 115 -4.33 -1.06 -15.47
C ILE A 115 -3.67 -1.69 -16.70
N ASP A 116 -4.26 -2.74 -17.26
CA ASP A 116 -3.75 -3.42 -18.46
C ASP A 116 -3.71 -2.47 -19.67
N GLY A 117 -4.73 -1.62 -19.83
CA GLY A 117 -4.79 -0.63 -20.90
C GLY A 117 -3.76 0.50 -20.79
N ILE A 118 -3.18 0.74 -19.61
CA ILE A 118 -2.19 1.82 -19.41
C ILE A 118 -0.76 1.34 -19.16
N LYS A 119 -0.53 0.06 -18.83
CA LYS A 119 0.78 -0.43 -18.37
C LYS A 119 1.93 -0.13 -19.34
N ASP A 120 1.67 -0.19 -20.64
CA ASP A 120 2.67 0.06 -21.69
C ASP A 120 2.99 1.56 -21.87
N ARG A 121 2.26 2.44 -21.18
CA ARG A 121 2.46 3.90 -21.13
C ARG A 121 3.20 4.35 -19.86
N LEU A 122 3.50 3.42 -18.95
CA LEU A 122 4.19 3.71 -17.69
C LEU A 122 5.71 3.62 -17.87
N GLU A 123 6.44 4.51 -17.20
CA GLU A 123 7.91 4.63 -17.35
C GLU A 123 8.71 3.71 -16.41
N LYS A 124 8.06 3.20 -15.37
CA LYS A 124 8.59 2.31 -14.34
C LYS A 124 7.75 1.04 -14.29
#